data_AF-A0A2I0MF16-F1
#
_entry.id   AF-A0A2I0MF16-F1
#
_cell.length_a   1.000
_cell.length_b   1.000
_cell.length_c   1.000
_cell.angle_alpha   90.00
_cell.angle_beta   90.00
_cell.angle_gamma   90.00
#
_symmetry.space_group_name_H-M   'P 1'
#
loop_
_entity.id
_entity.type
_entity.pdbx_description
1 polymer ?
#
loop_
_entity_poly.entity_id
_entity_poly.type
_entity_poly.pdbx_seq_one_letter_code
_entity_poly.pdbx_strand_id
1 'polypeptide(L)'
;MCKKTRDLRRQLRKAIIDHISDSFLDTTVPLLVLIEAAKNGREKEIKEYAAIFREHTSRLVEVANLACSLSKNEDGTKIVQMAANHIQTLCPQ
;
A
#
# COMPACT_ATOMS: atom_id res chain seq x y z
N MET A 1 29.81 20.02 1.38
CA MET A 1 29.30 18.63 1.55
C MET A 1 27.80 18.52 1.86
N CYS A 2 27.12 19.52 2.44
CA CYS A 2 25.73 19.35 2.94
C CYS A 2 24.60 19.46 1.88
N LYS A 3 24.80 20.21 0.79
CA LYS A 3 23.77 20.48 -0.24
C LYS A 3 23.38 19.23 -1.04
N LYS A 4 24.37 18.48 -1.55
CA LYS A 4 24.13 17.26 -2.35
C LYS A 4 23.33 16.20 -1.58
N THR A 5 23.67 15.95 -0.31
CA THR A 5 22.95 15.00 0.55
C THR A 5 21.52 15.47 0.88
N ARG A 6 21.30 16.78 1.00
CA ARG A 6 19.96 17.35 1.17
C ARG A 6 19.11 17.21 -0.09
N ASP A 7 19.71 17.46 -1.24
CA ASP A 7 19.04 17.35 -2.53
C ASP A 7 18.69 15.88 -2.85
N LEU A 8 19.58 14.94 -2.54
CA LEU A 8 19.30 13.50 -2.64
C LEU A 8 18.10 13.09 -1.77
N ARG A 9 18.08 13.49 -0.48
CA ARG A 9 16.93 13.24 0.41
C ARG A 9 15.63 13.84 -0.11
N ARG A 10 15.70 14.98 -0.81
CA ARG A 10 14.52 15.56 -1.46
C ARG A 10 14.04 14.70 -2.62
N GLN A 11 14.95 14.21 -3.47
CA GLN A 11 14.57 13.35 -4.60
C GLN A 11 14.00 12.02 -4.14
N LEU A 12 14.61 11.39 -3.13
CA LEU A 12 14.09 10.14 -2.56
C LEU A 12 12.67 10.32 -2.01
N ARG A 13 12.38 11.44 -1.32
CA ARG A 13 11.02 11.73 -0.85
C ARG A 13 10.03 11.97 -1.98
N LYS A 14 10.45 12.57 -3.10
CA LYS A 14 9.58 12.71 -4.28
C LYS A 14 9.22 11.36 -4.87
N ALA A 15 10.21 10.49 -5.08
CA ALA A 15 9.98 9.14 -5.60
C ALA A 15 9.01 8.33 -4.70
N ILE A 16 9.12 8.46 -3.37
CA ILE A 16 8.16 7.84 -2.46
C ILE A 16 6.76 8.45 -2.60
N ILE A 17 6.67 9.78 -2.73
CA ILE A 17 5.38 10.45 -2.95
C ILE A 17 4.73 9.94 -4.24
N ASP A 18 5.51 9.76 -5.31
CA ASP A 18 4.99 9.21 -6.57
C ASP A 18 4.39 7.80 -6.36
N HIS A 19 5.09 6.93 -5.61
CA HIS A 19 4.56 5.60 -5.25
C HIS A 19 3.30 5.66 -4.37
N ILE A 20 3.22 6.61 -3.45
CA ILE A 20 2.03 6.83 -2.61
C ILE A 20 0.87 7.31 -3.50
N SER A 21 1.10 8.31 -4.35
CA SER A 21 0.10 8.85 -5.26
C SER A 21 -0.49 7.77 -6.18
N ASP A 22 0.35 6.90 -6.74
CA ASP A 22 -0.12 5.82 -7.60
C ASP A 22 -0.88 4.73 -6.83
N SER A 23 -0.37 4.34 -5.65
CA SER A 23 -0.89 3.17 -4.94
C SER A 23 -2.15 3.48 -4.12
N PHE A 24 -2.33 4.74 -3.69
CA PHE A 24 -3.45 5.18 -2.87
C PHE A 24 -4.52 5.97 -3.63
N LEU A 25 -4.47 6.02 -4.97
CA LEU A 25 -5.46 6.72 -5.79
C LEU A 25 -6.87 6.11 -5.67
N ASP A 26 -6.97 4.79 -5.86
CA ASP A 26 -8.24 4.06 -5.87
C ASP A 26 -8.16 2.78 -5.02
N THR A 27 -8.20 2.94 -3.68
CA THR A 27 -8.02 1.82 -2.74
C THR A 27 -9.26 0.96 -2.54
N THR A 28 -10.44 1.43 -2.95
CA THR A 28 -11.72 0.75 -2.71
C THR A 28 -12.11 -0.19 -3.85
N VAL A 29 -11.70 0.12 -5.08
CA VAL A 29 -12.14 -0.58 -6.30
C VAL A 29 -11.82 -2.09 -6.27
N PRO A 30 -10.60 -2.53 -5.92
CA PRO A 30 -10.27 -3.97 -5.92
C PRO A 30 -11.19 -4.80 -5.01
N LEU A 31 -11.55 -4.26 -3.84
CA LEU A 31 -12.46 -4.93 -2.90
C LEU A 31 -13.89 -4.94 -3.42
N LEU A 32 -14.38 -3.83 -3.99
CA LEU A 32 -15.73 -3.74 -4.54
C LEU A 32 -15.96 -4.72 -5.68
N VAL A 33 -14.99 -4.87 -6.59
CA VAL A 33 -15.06 -5.82 -7.70
C VAL A 33 -15.09 -7.27 -7.19
N LEU A 34 -14.29 -7.60 -6.19
CA LEU A 34 -14.31 -8.92 -5.54
C LEU A 34 -15.67 -9.21 -4.87
N ILE A 35 -16.23 -8.24 -4.12
CA ILE A 35 -17.55 -8.36 -3.50
C ILE A 35 -18.64 -8.58 -4.55
N GLU A 36 -18.59 -7.87 -5.67
CA GLU A 36 -19.59 -7.99 -6.73
C GLU A 36 -19.52 -9.36 -7.43
N ALA A 37 -18.32 -9.88 -7.69
CA ALA A 37 -18.17 -11.25 -8.22
C ALA A 37 -18.70 -12.31 -7.23
N ALA A 38 -18.46 -12.12 -5.93
CA ALA A 38 -18.97 -12.99 -4.87
C ALA A 38 -20.50 -12.97 -4.78
N LYS A 39 -21.12 -11.79 -4.80
CA LYS A 39 -22.59 -11.63 -4.79
C LYS A 39 -23.26 -12.32 -5.97
N ASN A 40 -22.60 -12.34 -7.13
CA ASN A 40 -23.12 -12.97 -8.36
C ASN A 40 -22.74 -14.46 -8.49
N GLY A 41 -22.04 -15.05 -7.51
CA GLY A 41 -21.64 -16.47 -7.55
C GLY A 41 -20.63 -16.81 -8.65
N ARG A 42 -19.84 -15.85 -9.14
CA ARG A 42 -18.90 -16.03 -10.26
C ARG A 42 -17.57 -16.63 -9.78
N GLU A 43 -17.57 -17.92 -9.41
CA GLU A 43 -16.42 -18.60 -8.75
C GLU A 43 -15.06 -18.43 -9.43
N LYS A 44 -15.02 -18.44 -10.77
CA LYS A 44 -13.76 -18.23 -11.52
C LYS A 44 -13.21 -16.82 -11.30
N GLU A 45 -14.07 -15.82 -11.46
CA GLU A 45 -13.72 -14.42 -11.27
C GLU A 45 -13.37 -14.10 -9.82
N ILE A 46 -14.05 -14.73 -8.85
CA ILE A 46 -13.74 -14.56 -7.42
C ILE A 46 -12.26 -14.91 -7.15
N LYS A 47 -11.76 -16.01 -7.71
CA LYS A 47 -10.35 -16.42 -7.52
C LYS A 47 -9.37 -15.41 -8.13
N GLU A 48 -9.69 -14.89 -9.32
CA GLU A 48 -8.88 -13.89 -10.01
C GLU A 48 -8.88 -12.55 -9.26
N TYR A 49 -10.05 -12.05 -8.88
CA TYR A 49 -10.18 -10.80 -8.14
C TYR A 49 -9.62 -10.89 -6.71
N ALA A 50 -9.67 -12.05 -6.08
CA ALA A 50 -9.02 -12.26 -4.78
C ALA A 50 -7.50 -12.16 -4.89
N ALA A 51 -6.91 -12.69 -5.97
CA ALA A 51 -5.48 -12.54 -6.23
C ALA A 51 -5.11 -11.07 -6.49
N ILE A 52 -5.91 -10.35 -7.30
CA ILE A 52 -5.71 -8.91 -7.57
C ILE A 52 -5.84 -8.09 -6.28
N PHE A 53 -6.84 -8.35 -5.45
CA PHE A 53 -7.02 -7.68 -4.16
C PHE A 53 -5.81 -7.92 -3.24
N ARG A 54 -5.31 -9.16 -3.17
CA ARG A 54 -4.11 -9.51 -2.39
C ARG A 54 -2.85 -8.82 -2.89
N GLU A 55 -2.66 -8.72 -4.21
CA GLU A 55 -1.53 -7.99 -4.78
C GLU A 55 -1.62 -6.49 -4.45
N HIS A 56 -2.83 -5.92 -4.56
CA HIS A 56 -3.08 -4.53 -4.20
C HIS A 56 -2.75 -4.24 -2.73
N THR A 57 -3.23 -5.06 -1.79
CA THR A 57 -2.92 -4.88 -0.35
C THR A 57 -1.44 -5.08 -0.06
N SER A 58 -0.76 -6.01 -0.73
CA SER A 58 0.69 -6.19 -0.64
C SER A 58 1.43 -4.92 -1.07
N ARG A 59 1.03 -4.30 -2.19
CA ARG A 59 1.62 -3.04 -2.68
C ARG A 59 1.40 -1.88 -1.70
N LEU A 60 0.22 -1.77 -1.10
CA LEU A 60 -0.04 -0.74 -0.08
C LEU A 60 0.91 -0.87 1.12
N VAL A 61 1.13 -2.11 1.58
CA VAL A 61 2.04 -2.40 2.69
C VAL A 61 3.50 -2.11 2.32
N GLU A 62 3.93 -2.47 1.12
CA GLU A 62 5.28 -2.17 0.63
C GLU A 62 5.53 -0.66 0.59
N VAL A 63 4.62 0.11 0.01
CA VAL A 63 4.74 1.57 -0.07
C VAL A 63 4.71 2.23 1.32
N ALA A 64 3.89 1.72 2.25
CA ALA A 64 3.88 2.18 3.63
C ALA A 64 5.25 1.95 4.32
N ASN A 65 5.85 0.77 4.12
CA ASN A 65 7.17 0.46 4.67
C ASN A 65 8.30 1.29 4.05
N LEU A 66 8.23 1.56 2.73
CA LEU A 66 9.15 2.48 2.06
C LEU A 66 9.05 3.88 2.65
N ALA A 67 7.84 4.41 2.87
CA ALA A 67 7.65 5.72 3.49
C ALA A 67 8.24 5.78 4.90
N CYS A 68 8.06 4.73 5.70
CA CYS A 68 8.66 4.59 7.02
C CYS A 68 10.19 4.61 6.99
N SER A 69 10.83 4.00 5.97
CA SER A 69 12.30 3.92 5.87
C SER A 69 13.02 5.27 5.73
N LEU A 70 12.32 6.31 5.23
CA LEU A 70 12.87 7.67 5.08
C LEU A 70 12.31 8.67 6.11
N SER A 71 11.37 8.23 6.95
CA SER A 71 10.78 9.06 7.99
C SER A 71 11.72 9.21 9.18
N LYS A 72 11.67 10.37 9.83
CA LYS A 72 12.29 10.62 11.15
C LYS A 72 11.27 10.72 12.28
N ASN A 73 9.99 10.60 11.96
CA ASN A 73 8.90 10.66 12.93
C ASN A 73 8.68 9.23 13.45
N GLU A 74 9.24 8.92 14.62
CA GLU A 74 9.16 7.60 15.23
C GLU A 74 7.73 7.17 15.52
N ASP A 75 6.92 8.06 16.11
CA ASP A 75 5.54 7.75 16.46
C ASP A 75 4.68 7.54 15.21
N GLY A 76 4.86 8.39 14.20
CA GLY A 76 4.22 8.22 12.90
C GLY A 76 4.60 6.89 12.24
N THR A 77 5.88 6.53 12.26
CA THR A 77 6.36 5.25 11.72
C THR A 77 5.75 4.05 12.44
N LYS A 78 5.65 4.09 13.78
CA LYS A 78 5.02 3.01 14.57
C LYS A 78 3.55 2.83 14.19
N ILE A 79 2.79 3.92 14.09
CA ILE A 79 1.37 3.88 13.72
C ILE A 79 1.19 3.27 12.33
N VAL A 80 1.98 3.71 11.36
CA VAL A 80 1.90 3.20 9.98
C VAL A 80 2.27 1.71 9.92
N GLN A 81 3.31 1.27 10.63
CA GLN A 81 3.71 -0.14 10.69
C GLN A 81 2.64 -1.01 11.35
N MET A 82 2.02 -0.54 12.44
CA MET A 82 0.90 -1.24 13.07
C MET A 82 -0.28 -1.41 12.11
N ALA A 83 -0.65 -0.35 11.39
CA ALA A 83 -1.71 -0.40 10.39
C ALA A 83 -1.38 -1.35 9.22
N ALA A 84 -0.14 -1.31 8.72
CA ALA A 84 0.34 -2.19 7.65
C ALA A 84 0.29 -3.67 8.07
N ASN A 85 0.74 -3.98 9.29
CA ASN A 85 0.64 -5.32 9.85
C ASN A 85 -0.82 -5.77 9.97
N HIS A 86 -1.71 -4.88 10.42
CA HIS A 86 -3.14 -5.18 10.49
C HIS A 86 -3.72 -5.55 9.13
N ILE A 87 -3.39 -4.78 8.07
CA ILE A 87 -3.78 -5.08 6.69
C ILE A 87 -3.29 -6.47 6.26
N GLN A 88 -2.03 -6.82 6.52
CA GLN A 88 -1.49 -8.15 6.19
C GLN A 88 -2.24 -9.29 6.89
N THR A 89 -2.62 -9.09 8.16
CA THR A 89 -3.36 -10.11 8.93
C THR A 89 -4.83 -10.20 8.57
N LEU A 90 -5.44 -9.11 8.09
CA LEU A 90 -6.84 -9.05 7.73
C LEU A 90 -7.08 -9.54 6.29
N CYS A 91 -6.14 -9.29 5.38
CA CYS A 91 -6.29 -9.65 3.96
C CYS A 91 -6.66 -11.12 3.68
N PRO A 92 -6.15 -12.15 4.39
CA PRO A 92 -6.53 -13.53 4.12
C PRO A 92 -7.84 -14.00 4.78
N GLN A 93 -8.50 -13.18 5.62
CA GLN A 93 -9.76 -13.50 6.29
C GLN A 93 -10.97 -13.28 5.38
#